data_AF-A0A2B7XZT8-F1
#
_entry.id   AF-A0A2B7XZT8-F1
#
_cell.length_a   1.000
_cell.length_b   1.000
_cell.length_c   1.000
_cell.angle_alpha   90.00
_cell.angle_beta   90.00
_cell.angle_gamma   90.00
#
_symmetry.space_group_name_H-M   'P 1'
#
loop_
_entity.id
_entity.type
_entity.pdbx_description
1 polymer ?
#
loop_
_entity_poly.entity_id
_entity_poly.type
_entity_poly.pdbx_seq_one_letter_code
_entity_poly.pdbx_strand_id
1 'polypeptide(L)'
;MTQTTTTPSSSSSTFQIHYFASASSFTQKHTESLPAPLPLHKLFDLLESRYPGIREKVLDSCAVSVGLEYVDVKDLEENGEEEEGGKMVMIGVGEEVAIIPPKNDGAMVAAMEEDLYRYTTKRWLSNDALEASKRYQKFNIQRLLDVAVNCTGAKRCTSAMKYREGQYNKYFLITFDNGSEVVAKLPNPNAGPKFFTAASEVATMDYVSNEYARPEIPGLILEGSGNFRPTYSGVLSWSCGSSNPVESEYIIMEKAKGTALGDTWYRPPSPSKHRFIEQVAEMEEKLTAAPFPEHGCIYYTQDLPMDYRIKDQPSLPGDHLKKFASAQLYTQSSGPRSTPGLDSLEALVRHQLCDYAESMGINERAWAMQHAQPHMNYYRSNVDRERPDEYLDLIEKYLLVAPHLAQSKPDTADLIKPMLWHGAIVAPLILQAKIPRMVQHPSALPFGWVMPEKPEDYDTLPEIARSRADKLYENALCHRYYEVITAKRNPRHYAAISHNATWKTPLIQPIRAVTAAWSSRESGVDCPISFTEEEKKLHDEEMENRDYVETMMEEFQEADILPIDGTTDPEDYEIMQKTNYIQKEKLLSLAENEEQREWMDKIWP
;
A
#
# COMPACT_ATOMS: atom_id res chain seq x y z
N MET A 1 13.91 -28.60 -69.20
CA MET A 1 12.47 -28.57 -68.89
C MET A 1 12.21 -29.43 -67.68
N THR A 2 12.01 -28.82 -66.52
CA THR A 2 11.00 -29.18 -65.51
C THR A 2 11.11 -28.17 -64.37
N GLN A 3 10.15 -27.25 -64.33
CA GLN A 3 9.89 -26.40 -63.17
C GLN A 3 9.23 -27.26 -62.09
N THR A 4 9.78 -27.26 -60.88
CA THR A 4 9.09 -27.70 -59.66
C THR A 4 8.64 -26.45 -58.91
N THR A 5 7.38 -26.10 -59.11
CA THR A 5 6.61 -25.12 -58.36
C THR A 5 6.51 -25.58 -56.89
N THR A 6 7.18 -24.84 -56.01
CA THR A 6 6.95 -24.92 -54.56
C THR A 6 5.80 -23.96 -54.23
N THR A 7 4.66 -24.52 -53.85
CA THR A 7 3.54 -23.80 -53.22
C THR A 7 4.00 -23.28 -51.86
N PRO A 8 3.81 -21.98 -51.53
CA PRO A 8 4.00 -21.51 -50.17
C PRO A 8 2.83 -22.01 -49.30
N SER A 9 3.13 -22.72 -48.23
CA SER A 9 2.16 -23.05 -47.19
C SER A 9 1.67 -21.74 -46.56
N SER A 10 0.38 -21.45 -46.68
CA SER A 10 -0.28 -20.35 -45.99
C SER A 10 -0.20 -20.57 -44.48
N SER A 11 0.72 -19.89 -43.79
CA SER A 11 0.57 -19.66 -42.35
C SER A 11 -0.74 -18.91 -42.17
N SER A 12 -1.71 -19.49 -41.45
CA SER A 12 -2.93 -18.76 -41.09
C SER A 12 -2.52 -17.58 -40.21
N SER A 13 -2.74 -16.36 -40.70
CA SER A 13 -2.53 -15.15 -39.93
C SER A 13 -3.46 -15.16 -38.72
N THR A 14 -2.88 -15.21 -37.51
CA THR A 14 -3.64 -15.31 -36.25
C THR A 14 -3.13 -14.30 -35.23
N PHE A 15 -3.97 -13.95 -34.28
CA PHE A 15 -3.63 -13.25 -33.04
C PHE A 15 -3.85 -14.22 -31.86
N GLN A 16 -3.19 -13.98 -30.73
CA GLN A 16 -3.32 -14.81 -29.55
C GLN A 16 -4.26 -14.12 -28.56
N ILE A 17 -5.31 -14.81 -28.10
CA ILE A 17 -6.18 -14.31 -27.04
C ILE A 17 -5.86 -15.02 -25.72
N HIS A 18 -5.90 -14.30 -24.61
CA HIS A 18 -5.67 -14.73 -23.25
C HIS A 18 -6.95 -14.54 -22.44
N TYR A 19 -7.34 -15.56 -21.70
CA TYR A 19 -8.52 -15.52 -20.84
C TYR A 19 -8.08 -15.57 -19.39
N PHE A 20 -8.55 -14.62 -18.60
CA PHE A 20 -8.28 -14.54 -17.16
C PHE A 20 -9.52 -14.91 -16.35
N ALA A 21 -9.33 -15.41 -15.12
CA ALA A 21 -10.37 -15.66 -14.12
C ALA A 21 -11.67 -16.29 -14.68
N SER A 22 -12.81 -15.60 -14.57
CA SER A 22 -14.13 -16.08 -15.02
C SER A 22 -14.16 -16.41 -16.53
N ALA A 23 -13.40 -15.69 -17.35
CA ALA A 23 -13.29 -15.98 -18.79
C ALA A 23 -12.56 -17.29 -19.06
N SER A 24 -11.50 -17.60 -18.29
CA SER A 24 -10.80 -18.90 -18.41
C SER A 24 -11.66 -20.07 -17.91
N SER A 25 -12.44 -19.84 -16.85
CA SER A 25 -13.37 -20.83 -16.29
C SER A 25 -14.53 -21.13 -17.25
N PHE A 26 -15.03 -20.12 -17.97
CA PHE A 26 -16.10 -20.29 -18.94
C PHE A 26 -15.63 -21.00 -20.22
N THR A 27 -14.47 -20.58 -20.75
CA THR A 27 -13.92 -21.13 -22.01
C THR A 27 -13.17 -22.45 -21.82
N GLN A 28 -12.81 -22.80 -20.58
CA GLN A 28 -11.94 -23.93 -20.23
C GLN A 28 -10.55 -23.83 -20.89
N LYS A 29 -10.08 -22.61 -21.18
CA LYS A 29 -8.79 -22.32 -21.82
C LYS A 29 -8.17 -21.05 -21.24
N HIS A 30 -6.84 -21.01 -21.18
CA HIS A 30 -6.09 -19.80 -20.81
C HIS A 30 -5.66 -18.97 -22.00
N THR A 31 -5.46 -19.61 -23.15
CA THR A 31 -5.13 -18.93 -24.39
C THR A 31 -5.61 -19.72 -25.59
N GLU A 32 -5.91 -19.02 -26.69
CA GLU A 32 -6.11 -19.65 -27.99
C GLU A 32 -5.74 -18.72 -29.15
N SER A 33 -5.45 -19.28 -30.33
CA SER A 33 -5.16 -18.50 -31.53
C SER A 33 -6.45 -18.26 -32.32
N LEU A 34 -6.75 -17.00 -32.63
CA LEU A 34 -7.92 -16.57 -33.39
C LEU A 34 -7.51 -15.92 -34.73
N PRO A 35 -8.35 -15.96 -35.77
CA PRO A 35 -8.01 -15.39 -37.08
C PRO A 35 -7.75 -13.88 -37.03
N ALA A 36 -6.65 -13.44 -37.65
CA ALA A 36 -6.29 -12.03 -37.82
C ALA A 36 -6.22 -11.67 -39.31
N PRO A 37 -6.50 -10.42 -39.72
CA PRO A 37 -6.90 -9.30 -38.86
C PRO A 37 -8.40 -9.33 -38.49
N LEU A 38 -8.74 -8.88 -37.28
CA LEU A 38 -10.13 -8.84 -36.78
C LEU A 38 -10.50 -7.42 -36.35
N PRO A 39 -11.60 -6.81 -36.85
CA PRO A 39 -12.09 -5.56 -36.28
C PRO A 39 -12.47 -5.74 -34.81
N LEU A 40 -11.99 -4.85 -33.93
CA LEU A 40 -12.13 -5.02 -32.49
C LEU A 40 -13.59 -5.13 -32.03
N HIS A 41 -14.51 -4.35 -32.63
CA HIS A 41 -15.95 -4.43 -32.32
C HIS A 41 -16.57 -5.81 -32.64
N LYS A 42 -15.94 -6.64 -33.49
CA LYS A 42 -16.41 -8.00 -33.82
C LYS A 42 -15.87 -9.07 -32.87
N LEU A 43 -15.01 -8.69 -31.92
CA LEU A 43 -14.40 -9.64 -31.00
C LEU A 43 -15.45 -10.36 -30.14
N PHE A 44 -16.42 -9.63 -29.59
CA PHE A 44 -17.45 -10.22 -28.74
C PHE A 44 -18.39 -11.13 -29.51
N ASP A 45 -18.76 -10.78 -30.75
CA ASP A 45 -19.56 -11.64 -31.62
C ASP A 45 -18.81 -12.93 -32.00
N LEU A 46 -17.51 -12.82 -32.28
CA LEU A 46 -16.66 -13.98 -32.55
C LEU A 46 -16.60 -14.93 -31.35
N LEU A 47 -16.43 -14.39 -30.14
CA LEU A 47 -16.38 -15.18 -28.92
C LEU A 47 -17.75 -15.79 -28.57
N GLU A 48 -18.85 -15.06 -28.75
CA GLU A 48 -20.22 -15.57 -28.56
C GLU A 48 -20.54 -16.71 -29.53
N SER A 49 -20.08 -16.62 -30.78
CA SER A 49 -20.25 -17.69 -31.76
C SER A 49 -19.50 -18.98 -31.40
N ARG A 50 -18.37 -18.86 -30.68
CA ARG A 50 -17.53 -19.99 -30.24
C ARG A 50 -17.96 -20.55 -28.90
N TYR A 51 -18.40 -19.70 -27.99
CA TYR A 51 -18.79 -20.03 -26.62
C TYR A 51 -20.17 -19.43 -26.35
N PRO A 52 -21.27 -20.10 -26.74
CA PRO A 52 -22.61 -19.56 -26.58
C PRO A 52 -22.94 -19.16 -25.14
N GLY A 53 -23.39 -17.92 -24.95
CA GLY A 53 -23.73 -17.31 -23.66
C GLY A 53 -22.56 -16.66 -22.91
N ILE A 54 -21.37 -16.55 -23.52
CA ILE A 54 -20.21 -15.91 -22.88
C ILE A 54 -20.36 -14.38 -22.81
N ARG A 55 -21.08 -13.76 -23.75
CA ARG A 55 -21.26 -12.31 -23.83
C ARG A 55 -21.95 -11.78 -22.57
N GLU A 56 -23.14 -12.28 -22.30
CA GLU A 56 -23.94 -11.90 -21.12
C GLU A 56 -23.26 -12.31 -19.79
N LYS A 57 -22.63 -13.49 -19.74
CA LYS A 57 -22.11 -14.05 -18.49
C LYS A 57 -20.71 -13.59 -18.12
N VAL A 58 -19.92 -13.10 -19.08
CA VAL A 58 -18.50 -12.80 -18.90
C VAL A 58 -18.16 -11.49 -19.59
N LEU A 59 -18.25 -11.42 -20.93
CA LEU A 59 -17.62 -10.34 -21.70
C LEU A 59 -18.20 -8.95 -21.40
N ASP A 60 -19.51 -8.85 -21.15
CA ASP A 60 -20.15 -7.58 -20.81
C ASP A 60 -19.60 -6.93 -19.52
N SER A 61 -18.96 -7.71 -18.66
CA SER A 61 -18.34 -7.18 -17.44
C SER A 61 -16.84 -6.96 -17.59
N CYS A 62 -16.20 -7.59 -18.59
CA CYS A 62 -14.75 -7.63 -18.73
C CYS A 62 -14.18 -6.36 -19.35
N ALA A 63 -13.01 -5.96 -18.86
CA ALA A 63 -12.12 -5.12 -19.63
C ALA A 63 -11.41 -5.98 -20.69
N VAL A 64 -11.24 -5.45 -21.89
CA VAL A 64 -10.48 -6.11 -22.95
C VAL A 64 -9.18 -5.36 -23.10
N SER A 65 -8.08 -6.05 -23.34
CA SER A 65 -6.86 -5.42 -23.80
C SER A 65 -6.36 -6.01 -25.11
N VAL A 66 -5.72 -5.17 -25.92
CA VAL A 66 -4.98 -5.56 -27.12
C VAL A 66 -3.53 -5.09 -26.91
N GLY A 67 -2.60 -6.03 -26.82
CA GLY A 67 -1.26 -5.84 -26.27
C GLY A 67 -1.35 -5.47 -24.79
N LEU A 68 -0.77 -4.32 -24.43
CA LEU A 68 -0.74 -3.80 -23.05
C LEU A 68 -1.84 -2.75 -22.78
N GLU A 69 -2.82 -2.59 -23.68
CA GLU A 69 -3.82 -1.53 -23.58
C GLU A 69 -5.23 -2.01 -23.39
N TYR A 70 -5.90 -1.47 -22.38
CA TYR A 70 -7.34 -1.63 -22.22
C TYR A 70 -8.11 -0.84 -23.27
N VAL A 71 -9.00 -1.54 -23.96
CA VAL A 71 -9.88 -1.01 -25.01
C VAL A 71 -11.34 -1.17 -24.59
N ASP A 72 -12.14 -0.12 -24.82
CA ASP A 72 -13.58 -0.19 -24.60
C ASP A 72 -14.26 -0.70 -25.87
N VAL A 73 -14.58 -2.00 -25.86
CA VAL A 73 -15.24 -2.65 -27.01
C VAL A 73 -16.69 -2.19 -27.15
N LYS A 74 -17.33 -1.74 -26.07
CA LYS A 74 -18.75 -1.35 -26.07
C LYS A 74 -18.96 0.05 -26.61
N ASP A 75 -18.10 0.99 -26.25
CA ASP A 75 -18.12 2.34 -26.82
C ASP A 75 -17.96 2.31 -28.36
N LEU A 76 -17.23 1.30 -28.88
CA LEU A 76 -17.03 1.07 -30.30
C LEU A 76 -18.21 0.36 -31.00
N GLU A 77 -19.04 -0.38 -30.26
CA GLU A 77 -20.27 -0.98 -30.77
C GLU A 77 -21.43 0.03 -30.78
N GLU A 78 -21.49 0.95 -29.80
CA GLU A 78 -22.58 1.92 -29.63
C GLU A 78 -22.43 3.18 -30.51
N ASN A 79 -21.21 3.71 -30.68
CA ASN A 79 -20.94 4.96 -31.41
C ASN A 79 -20.62 4.74 -32.89
N GLY A 80 -21.32 3.81 -33.55
CA GLY A 80 -21.06 3.40 -34.93
C GLY A 80 -20.47 4.49 -35.83
N GLU A 81 -19.24 4.25 -36.30
CA GLU A 81 -18.54 4.99 -37.36
C GLU A 81 -18.71 6.52 -37.40
N GLU A 82 -18.25 7.30 -36.41
CA GLU A 82 -17.99 8.74 -36.65
C GLU A 82 -17.14 9.41 -35.54
N GLU A 83 -15.81 9.34 -35.66
CA GLU A 83 -14.95 10.49 -35.36
C GLU A 83 -14.23 10.88 -36.66
N GLU A 84 -14.31 12.16 -37.03
CA GLU A 84 -13.75 12.72 -38.26
C GLU A 84 -12.25 12.36 -38.39
N GLY A 85 -11.95 11.42 -39.29
CA GLY A 85 -10.61 10.91 -39.58
C GLY A 85 -10.42 9.39 -39.36
N GLY A 86 -11.47 8.69 -38.92
CA GLY A 86 -11.47 7.33 -38.36
C GLY A 86 -10.68 6.23 -39.10
N LYS A 87 -9.66 5.69 -38.43
CA LYS A 87 -9.14 4.34 -38.70
C LYS A 87 -9.92 3.34 -37.86
N MET A 88 -10.40 2.28 -38.50
CA MET A 88 -10.99 1.12 -37.84
C MET A 88 -9.94 0.46 -36.93
N VAL A 89 -10.22 0.29 -35.63
CA VAL A 89 -9.32 -0.42 -34.72
C VAL A 89 -9.33 -1.92 -35.08
N MET A 90 -8.19 -2.41 -35.53
CA MET A 90 -8.00 -3.79 -36.00
C MET A 90 -7.06 -4.53 -35.06
N ILE A 91 -7.42 -5.75 -34.68
CA ILE A 91 -6.52 -6.71 -34.06
C ILE A 91 -5.65 -7.32 -35.16
N GLY A 92 -4.36 -7.05 -35.12
CA GLY A 92 -3.33 -7.42 -36.09
C GLY A 92 -2.80 -8.85 -35.95
N VAL A 93 -1.99 -9.26 -36.92
CA VAL A 93 -1.34 -10.59 -36.92
C VAL A 93 -0.22 -10.62 -35.88
N GLY A 94 -0.25 -11.61 -34.98
CA GLY A 94 0.72 -11.75 -33.89
C GLY A 94 0.46 -10.87 -32.68
N GLU A 95 -0.66 -10.13 -32.64
CA GLU A 95 -1.04 -9.38 -31.45
C GLU A 95 -1.56 -10.29 -30.34
N GLU A 96 -1.38 -9.87 -29.09
CA GLU A 96 -1.96 -10.51 -27.91
C GLU A 96 -3.22 -9.76 -27.51
N VAL A 97 -4.28 -10.46 -27.14
CA VAL A 97 -5.54 -9.87 -26.68
C VAL A 97 -5.87 -10.49 -25.35
N ALA A 98 -6.24 -9.73 -24.33
CA ALA A 98 -6.59 -10.29 -23.04
C ALA A 98 -8.02 -9.91 -22.64
N ILE A 99 -8.84 -10.92 -22.34
CA ILE A 99 -10.14 -10.75 -21.70
C ILE A 99 -9.90 -10.76 -20.19
N ILE A 100 -10.04 -9.59 -19.58
CA ILE A 100 -9.71 -9.33 -18.19
C ILE A 100 -11.03 -9.05 -17.46
N PRO A 101 -11.59 -10.06 -16.78
CA PRO A 101 -12.75 -9.85 -15.94
C PRO A 101 -12.51 -8.73 -14.93
N PRO A 102 -13.54 -7.94 -14.59
CA PRO A 102 -13.40 -6.94 -13.56
C PRO A 102 -13.06 -7.70 -12.28
N LYS A 103 -11.98 -7.31 -11.62
CA LYS A 103 -11.71 -7.78 -10.25
C LYS A 103 -12.80 -7.17 -9.35
N ASN A 104 -13.94 -7.86 -9.22
CA ASN A 104 -15.20 -7.48 -8.57
C ASN A 104 -16.30 -7.02 -9.53
N ASP A 105 -17.30 -7.86 -9.72
CA ASP A 105 -18.66 -7.49 -10.13
C ASP A 105 -19.48 -6.84 -8.99
N GLY A 106 -18.89 -6.72 -7.79
CA GLY A 106 -19.58 -6.24 -6.59
C GLY A 106 -20.61 -7.24 -6.06
N ALA A 107 -20.55 -8.51 -6.49
CA ALA A 107 -21.50 -9.52 -6.07
C ALA A 107 -21.40 -9.77 -4.56
N MET A 108 -22.55 -9.66 -3.90
CA MET A 108 -22.71 -10.09 -2.51
C MET A 108 -22.87 -11.62 -2.49
N VAL A 109 -21.97 -12.30 -1.80
CA VAL A 109 -22.05 -13.75 -1.58
C VAL A 109 -22.60 -13.99 -0.17
N ALA A 110 -23.49 -14.97 -0.03
CA ALA A 110 -23.97 -15.38 1.28
C ALA A 110 -22.80 -15.93 2.12
N ALA A 111 -22.54 -15.32 3.27
CA ALA A 111 -21.49 -15.73 4.19
C ALA A 111 -22.05 -16.66 5.27
N MET A 112 -21.30 -17.70 5.62
CA MET A 112 -21.51 -18.44 6.86
C MET A 112 -20.92 -17.63 8.02
N GLU A 113 -21.37 -17.88 9.25
CA GLU A 113 -20.89 -17.14 10.43
C GLU A 113 -19.36 -17.24 10.60
N GLU A 114 -18.79 -18.41 10.31
CA GLU A 114 -17.35 -18.65 10.39
C GLU A 114 -16.55 -17.81 9.36
N ASP A 115 -17.15 -17.44 8.23
CA ASP A 115 -16.52 -16.56 7.24
C ASP A 115 -16.37 -15.12 7.76
N LEU A 116 -17.16 -14.75 8.78
CA LEU A 116 -17.04 -13.44 9.44
C LEU A 116 -15.77 -13.38 10.31
N TYR A 117 -15.28 -14.52 10.79
CA TYR A 117 -14.10 -14.62 11.67
C TYR A 117 -12.80 -14.83 10.90
N ARG A 118 -12.87 -15.44 9.71
CA ARG A 118 -11.71 -15.75 8.86
C ARG A 118 -11.30 -14.57 7.99
N TYR A 119 -10.03 -14.56 7.60
CA TYR A 119 -9.57 -13.73 6.49
C TYR A 119 -9.96 -14.38 5.16
N THR A 120 -10.73 -13.65 4.34
CA THR A 120 -11.30 -14.22 3.10
C THR A 120 -10.92 -13.44 1.83
N THR A 121 -10.06 -12.42 1.94
CA THR A 121 -9.84 -11.47 0.83
C THR A 121 -8.72 -11.88 -0.11
N LYS A 122 -7.66 -12.48 0.42
CA LYS A 122 -6.51 -12.98 -0.34
C LYS A 122 -6.06 -14.33 0.23
N ARG A 123 -5.23 -15.01 -0.53
CA ARG A 123 -4.50 -16.23 -0.14
C ARG A 123 -3.02 -15.98 -0.37
N TRP A 124 -2.17 -16.63 0.40
CA TRP A 124 -0.71 -16.49 0.29
C TRP A 124 -0.12 -17.71 -0.40
N LEU A 125 0.75 -17.51 -1.40
CA LEU A 125 1.41 -18.62 -2.10
C LEU A 125 2.35 -19.40 -1.17
N SER A 126 2.85 -18.73 -0.13
CA SER A 126 3.67 -19.29 0.94
C SER A 126 3.00 -19.05 2.30
N ASN A 127 3.04 -20.04 3.20
CA ASN A 127 2.52 -19.95 4.57
C ASN A 127 1.02 -19.57 4.71
N ASP A 128 0.18 -19.89 3.72
CA ASP A 128 -1.24 -19.52 3.67
C ASP A 128 -2.02 -19.77 4.97
N ALA A 129 -1.93 -21.00 5.50
CA ALA A 129 -2.64 -21.38 6.72
C ALA A 129 -2.14 -20.59 7.96
N LEU A 130 -0.85 -20.29 8.01
CA LEU A 130 -0.25 -19.50 9.10
C LEU A 130 -0.71 -18.05 9.02
N GLU A 131 -0.64 -17.43 7.84
CA GLU A 131 -1.10 -16.06 7.63
C GLU A 131 -2.61 -15.89 7.86
N ALA A 132 -3.42 -16.87 7.46
CA ALA A 132 -4.84 -16.92 7.78
C ALA A 132 -5.08 -17.03 9.29
N SER A 133 -4.31 -17.87 10.00
CA SER A 133 -4.46 -18.05 11.46
C SER A 133 -4.13 -16.79 12.25
N LYS A 134 -3.12 -16.02 11.84
CA LYS A 134 -2.74 -14.73 12.43
C LYS A 134 -3.86 -13.69 12.35
N ARG A 135 -4.78 -13.85 11.39
CA ARG A 135 -5.90 -12.93 11.11
C ARG A 135 -7.26 -13.50 11.52
N TYR A 136 -7.30 -14.68 12.13
CA TYR A 136 -8.53 -15.26 12.65
C TYR A 136 -8.92 -14.57 13.96
N GLN A 137 -10.12 -13.97 14.00
CA GLN A 137 -10.67 -13.36 15.20
C GLN A 137 -12.11 -13.81 15.39
N LYS A 138 -12.34 -14.62 16.42
CA LYS A 138 -13.70 -14.96 16.86
C LYS A 138 -14.25 -13.84 17.73
N PHE A 139 -15.50 -13.46 17.51
CA PHE A 139 -16.20 -12.44 18.28
C PHE A 139 -17.70 -12.75 18.26
N ASN A 140 -18.48 -12.09 19.12
CA ASN A 140 -19.92 -12.28 19.18
C ASN A 140 -20.63 -11.32 18.21
N ILE A 141 -20.96 -11.82 17.01
CA ILE A 141 -21.62 -11.01 15.97
C ILE A 141 -22.98 -10.47 16.43
N GLN A 142 -23.77 -11.22 17.19
CA GLN A 142 -25.08 -10.76 17.66
C GLN A 142 -24.92 -9.57 18.62
N ARG A 143 -23.94 -9.63 19.51
CA ARG A 143 -23.64 -8.52 20.42
C ARG A 143 -23.09 -7.29 19.68
N LEU A 144 -22.32 -7.48 18.62
CA LEU A 144 -21.88 -6.37 17.76
C LEU A 144 -23.09 -5.68 17.11
N LEU A 145 -24.04 -6.46 16.58
CA LEU A 145 -25.28 -5.93 16.00
C LEU A 145 -26.14 -5.21 17.06
N ASP A 146 -26.26 -5.74 18.28
CA ASP A 146 -26.97 -5.09 19.38
C ASP A 146 -26.38 -3.70 19.69
N VAL A 147 -25.05 -3.59 19.78
CA VAL A 147 -24.36 -2.31 20.00
C VAL A 147 -24.65 -1.36 18.84
N ALA A 148 -24.60 -1.84 17.60
CA ALA A 148 -24.85 -1.04 16.40
C ALA A 148 -26.31 -0.52 16.31
N VAL A 149 -27.29 -1.35 16.70
CA VAL A 149 -28.71 -0.94 16.78
C VAL A 149 -28.89 0.16 17.84
N ASN A 150 -28.26 -0.02 19.01
CA ASN A 150 -28.39 0.93 20.11
C ASN A 150 -27.80 2.31 19.77
N CYS A 151 -26.67 2.38 19.08
CA CYS A 151 -26.04 3.66 18.74
C CYS A 151 -26.68 4.39 17.56
N THR A 152 -27.59 3.76 16.82
CA THR A 152 -28.29 4.36 15.66
C THR A 152 -29.74 4.72 15.93
N GLY A 153 -30.27 4.37 17.11
CA GLY A 153 -31.69 4.56 17.44
C GLY A 153 -32.64 3.73 16.57
N ALA A 154 -32.11 2.75 15.84
CA ALA A 154 -32.89 1.78 15.07
C ALA A 154 -33.60 0.78 15.99
N LYS A 155 -34.56 0.03 15.46
CA LYS A 155 -35.19 -1.06 16.23
C LYS A 155 -34.52 -2.40 15.97
N ARG A 156 -33.95 -2.59 14.78
CA ARG A 156 -33.26 -3.83 14.39
C ARG A 156 -32.31 -3.63 13.21
N CYS A 157 -31.31 -4.49 13.14
CA CYS A 157 -30.53 -4.72 11.94
C CYS A 157 -31.40 -5.37 10.84
N THR A 158 -31.25 -4.91 9.60
CA THR A 158 -31.89 -5.50 8.40
C THR A 158 -30.89 -6.27 7.55
N SER A 159 -29.63 -5.86 7.53
CA SER A 159 -28.56 -6.52 6.79
C SER A 159 -27.21 -6.25 7.44
N ALA A 160 -26.32 -7.24 7.40
CA ALA A 160 -24.92 -7.08 7.77
C ALA A 160 -24.06 -7.81 6.74
N MET A 161 -23.05 -7.13 6.21
CA MET A 161 -22.10 -7.71 5.26
C MET A 161 -20.68 -7.42 5.72
N LYS A 162 -19.75 -8.36 5.48
CA LYS A 162 -18.32 -8.14 5.67
C LYS A 162 -17.74 -7.58 4.37
N TYR A 163 -16.98 -6.49 4.45
CA TYR A 163 -16.19 -6.02 3.31
C TYR A 163 -15.06 -6.99 2.97
N ARG A 164 -14.50 -6.86 1.77
CA ARG A 164 -13.13 -7.32 1.51
C ARG A 164 -12.22 -6.62 2.51
N GLU A 165 -11.66 -7.40 3.42
CA GLU A 165 -10.92 -6.92 4.58
C GLU A 165 -9.47 -6.63 4.22
N GLY A 166 -8.87 -5.68 4.95
CA GLY A 166 -7.44 -5.39 4.83
C GLY A 166 -6.59 -6.39 5.61
N GLN A 167 -5.27 -6.18 5.60
CA GLN A 167 -4.31 -7.07 6.26
C GLN A 167 -4.45 -7.12 7.80
N TYR A 168 -5.02 -6.08 8.40
CA TYR A 168 -5.01 -5.88 9.87
C TYR A 168 -6.39 -5.74 10.49
N ASN A 169 -7.46 -5.51 9.72
CA ASN A 169 -8.76 -5.19 10.29
C ASN A 169 -9.88 -5.78 9.42
N LYS A 170 -10.94 -6.25 10.08
CA LYS A 170 -12.22 -6.58 9.47
C LYS A 170 -13.13 -5.37 9.49
N TYR A 171 -13.94 -5.24 8.45
CA TYR A 171 -14.94 -4.19 8.35
C TYR A 171 -16.28 -4.79 7.98
N PHE A 172 -17.34 -4.35 8.64
CA PHE A 172 -18.71 -4.77 8.40
C PHE A 172 -19.56 -3.55 8.07
N LEU A 173 -20.31 -3.61 6.98
CA LEU A 173 -21.40 -2.66 6.72
C LEU A 173 -22.67 -3.23 7.34
N ILE A 174 -23.31 -2.46 8.20
CA ILE A 174 -24.54 -2.84 8.89
C ILE A 174 -25.63 -1.83 8.50
N THR A 175 -26.75 -2.35 8.03
CA THR A 175 -27.93 -1.59 7.59
C THR A 175 -29.09 -1.84 8.55
N PHE A 176 -29.90 -0.82 8.80
CA PHE A 176 -30.98 -0.87 9.77
C PHE A 176 -32.37 -0.63 9.17
N ASP A 177 -33.41 -0.85 9.97
CA ASP A 177 -34.81 -0.69 9.56
C ASP A 177 -35.25 0.76 9.35
N ASN A 178 -34.52 1.72 9.93
CA ASN A 178 -34.69 3.16 9.68
C ASN A 178 -33.94 3.65 8.43
N GLY A 179 -33.27 2.77 7.69
CA GLY A 179 -32.50 3.10 6.48
C GLY A 179 -31.10 3.68 6.74
N SER A 180 -30.69 3.83 8.01
CA SER A 180 -29.32 4.23 8.34
C SER A 180 -28.32 3.08 8.09
N GLU A 181 -27.06 3.45 7.92
CA GLU A 181 -25.95 2.53 7.69
C GLU A 181 -24.74 2.92 8.53
N VAL A 182 -24.05 1.94 9.10
CA VAL A 182 -22.81 2.12 9.85
C VAL A 182 -21.75 1.12 9.39
N VAL A 183 -20.49 1.48 9.61
CA VAL A 183 -19.35 0.59 9.44
C VAL A 183 -18.83 0.18 10.81
N ALA A 184 -18.74 -1.12 11.07
CA ALA A 184 -18.06 -1.66 12.24
C ALA A 184 -16.67 -2.17 11.86
N LYS A 185 -15.64 -1.68 12.53
CA LYS A 185 -14.24 -2.09 12.37
C LYS A 185 -13.83 -2.95 13.55
N LEU A 186 -13.18 -4.08 13.29
CA LEU A 186 -12.60 -4.97 14.30
C LEU A 186 -11.14 -5.28 13.93
N PRO A 187 -10.16 -5.03 14.82
CA PRO A 187 -8.78 -5.39 14.57
C PRO A 187 -8.57 -6.91 14.59
N ASN A 188 -7.70 -7.37 13.69
CA ASN A 188 -7.19 -8.74 13.70
C ASN A 188 -6.09 -8.89 14.77
N PRO A 189 -5.77 -10.11 15.25
CA PRO A 189 -4.71 -10.32 16.24
C PRO A 189 -3.32 -9.84 15.80
N ASN A 190 -3.08 -9.74 14.50
CA ASN A 190 -1.84 -9.21 13.90
C ASN A 190 -1.83 -7.69 13.70
N ALA A 191 -2.84 -6.94 14.17
CA ALA A 191 -2.90 -5.49 14.01
C ALA A 191 -1.92 -4.71 14.92
N GLY A 192 -1.37 -5.38 15.93
CA GLY A 192 -0.58 -4.76 16.98
C GLY A 192 -1.22 -4.97 18.36
N PRO A 193 -0.78 -4.20 19.37
CA PRO A 193 -1.36 -4.25 20.71
C PRO A 193 -2.86 -3.97 20.67
N LYS A 194 -3.67 -4.93 21.16
CA LYS A 194 -5.12 -4.94 20.96
C LYS A 194 -5.79 -3.66 21.45
N PHE A 195 -5.44 -3.23 22.66
CA PHE A 195 -6.04 -2.05 23.29
C PHE A 195 -5.60 -0.75 22.63
N PHE A 196 -4.29 -0.57 22.46
CA PHE A 196 -3.74 0.73 22.07
C PHE A 196 -3.95 1.07 20.60
N THR A 197 -4.10 0.07 19.72
CA THR A 197 -4.43 0.31 18.31
C THR A 197 -5.80 0.96 18.16
N ALA A 198 -6.84 0.38 18.77
CA ALA A 198 -8.18 0.93 18.77
C ALA A 198 -8.26 2.26 19.54
N ALA A 199 -7.62 2.35 20.71
CA ALA A 199 -7.62 3.58 21.51
C ALA A 199 -6.98 4.76 20.76
N SER A 200 -5.86 4.54 20.07
CA SER A 200 -5.19 5.60 19.34
C SER A 200 -6.01 6.10 18.15
N GLU A 201 -6.61 5.17 17.41
CA GLU A 201 -7.41 5.51 16.24
C GLU A 201 -8.62 6.37 16.61
N VAL A 202 -9.38 5.96 17.63
CA VAL A 202 -10.55 6.72 18.10
C VAL A 202 -10.14 8.10 18.61
N ALA A 203 -9.07 8.18 19.41
CA ALA A 203 -8.57 9.44 19.94
C ALA A 203 -8.10 10.38 18.82
N THR A 204 -7.42 9.86 17.80
CA THR A 204 -6.98 10.64 16.64
C THR A 204 -8.17 11.17 15.84
N MET A 205 -9.17 10.34 15.57
CA MET A 205 -10.38 10.74 14.85
C MET A 205 -11.10 11.86 15.60
N ASP A 206 -11.24 11.75 16.92
CA ASP A 206 -11.86 12.79 17.76
C ASP A 206 -11.03 14.09 17.78
N TYR A 207 -9.71 13.98 18.00
CA TYR A 207 -8.80 15.13 18.00
C TYR A 207 -8.86 15.92 16.69
N VAL A 208 -8.73 15.24 15.53
CA VAL A 208 -8.77 15.89 14.21
C VAL A 208 -10.14 16.51 13.94
N SER A 209 -11.21 15.85 14.38
CA SER A 209 -12.59 16.26 14.09
C SER A 209 -13.09 17.42 14.96
N ASN A 210 -12.72 17.44 16.23
CA ASN A 210 -13.39 18.27 17.23
C ASN A 210 -12.46 19.30 17.88
N GLU A 211 -11.17 18.99 18.05
CA GLU A 211 -10.23 19.92 18.67
C GLU A 211 -9.41 20.67 17.63
N TYR A 212 -8.83 19.96 16.67
CA TYR A 212 -8.01 20.57 15.62
C TYR A 212 -8.84 21.36 14.59
N ALA A 213 -10.13 21.03 14.45
CA ALA A 213 -11.04 21.62 13.47
C ALA A 213 -11.74 22.93 13.91
N ARG A 214 -11.45 23.46 15.10
CA ARG A 214 -12.25 24.55 15.67
C ARG A 214 -12.03 25.88 14.93
N PRO A 215 -13.09 26.71 14.77
CA PRO A 215 -13.03 28.04 14.14
C PRO A 215 -12.00 29.01 14.71
N GLU A 216 -11.73 28.91 16.01
CA GLU A 216 -10.81 29.77 16.76
C GLU A 216 -9.33 29.45 16.47
N ILE A 217 -9.08 28.30 15.84
CA ILE A 217 -7.77 27.89 15.34
C ILE A 217 -7.75 28.21 13.85
N PRO A 218 -6.88 29.14 13.39
CA PRO A 218 -6.72 29.41 11.97
C PRO A 218 -6.36 28.10 11.24
N GLY A 219 -7.18 27.67 10.29
CA GLY A 219 -6.78 26.56 9.40
C GLY A 219 -7.90 25.63 8.94
N LEU A 220 -8.93 25.32 9.73
CA LEU A 220 -9.88 24.24 9.34
C LEU A 220 -11.24 24.65 8.77
N ILE A 221 -11.56 25.96 8.69
CA ILE A 221 -12.71 26.41 7.91
C ILE A 221 -12.27 26.61 6.47
N LEU A 222 -12.78 25.80 5.54
CA LEU A 222 -12.64 26.06 4.12
C LEU A 222 -13.50 27.27 3.75
N GLU A 223 -12.90 28.45 3.71
CA GLU A 223 -13.56 29.63 3.15
C GLU A 223 -13.85 29.38 1.67
N GLY A 224 -15.14 29.32 1.32
CA GLY A 224 -15.60 29.19 -0.08
C GLY A 224 -16.19 27.84 -0.48
N SER A 225 -16.04 26.77 0.33
CA SER A 225 -16.80 25.52 0.15
C SER A 225 -17.78 25.39 1.32
N GLY A 226 -19.08 25.50 1.06
CA GLY A 226 -20.09 25.28 2.09
C GLY A 226 -19.85 23.95 2.83
N ASN A 227 -19.61 24.03 4.13
CA ASN A 227 -19.64 22.90 5.07
C ASN A 227 -18.80 21.65 4.73
N PHE A 228 -17.55 21.77 4.26
CA PHE A 228 -16.65 20.63 4.33
C PHE A 228 -16.07 20.53 5.75
N ARG A 229 -16.82 19.83 6.60
CA ARG A 229 -16.31 19.27 7.85
C ARG A 229 -15.67 17.94 7.45
N PRO A 230 -14.35 17.74 7.61
CA PRO A 230 -13.78 16.47 7.26
C PRO A 230 -14.50 15.39 8.07
N THR A 231 -15.07 14.40 7.38
CA THR A 231 -15.92 13.34 7.93
C THR A 231 -15.12 12.33 8.74
N TYR A 232 -14.20 12.79 9.59
CA TYR A 232 -13.51 11.96 10.57
C TYR A 232 -14.35 11.78 11.85
N SER A 233 -15.42 12.58 12.01
CA SER A 233 -16.29 12.57 13.20
C SER A 233 -17.45 11.58 13.08
N GLY A 234 -17.16 10.34 12.70
CA GLY A 234 -18.18 9.32 12.53
C GLY A 234 -18.31 8.34 13.70
N VAL A 235 -17.43 8.36 14.70
CA VAL A 235 -17.43 7.31 15.74
C VAL A 235 -18.69 7.40 16.60
N LEU A 236 -19.51 6.35 16.56
CA LEU A 236 -20.77 6.24 17.30
C LEU A 236 -20.62 5.44 18.59
N SER A 237 -19.76 4.42 18.57
CA SER A 237 -19.49 3.54 19.72
C SER A 237 -18.15 2.84 19.52
N TRP A 238 -17.41 2.56 20.59
CA TRP A 238 -16.18 1.81 20.53
C TRP A 238 -15.90 1.07 21.85
N SER A 239 -15.09 0.03 21.76
CA SER A 239 -14.48 -0.62 22.92
C SER A 239 -13.05 -0.99 22.60
N CYS A 240 -12.11 -0.53 23.42
CA CYS A 240 -10.69 -0.84 23.26
C CYS A 240 -10.27 -2.12 24.00
N GLY A 241 -11.15 -2.73 24.81
CA GLY A 241 -10.86 -4.00 25.46
C GLY A 241 -11.84 -5.10 25.05
N SER A 242 -11.40 -6.34 25.08
CA SER A 242 -12.21 -7.54 24.77
C SER A 242 -13.13 -8.01 25.91
N SER A 243 -13.11 -7.40 27.10
CA SER A 243 -14.01 -7.73 28.22
C SER A 243 -15.47 -7.28 28.01
N ASN A 244 -15.78 -6.71 26.85
CA ASN A 244 -17.11 -6.27 26.47
C ASN A 244 -17.94 -7.44 25.86
N PRO A 245 -19.27 -7.31 25.73
CA PRO A 245 -20.13 -8.39 25.22
C PRO A 245 -19.81 -8.88 23.79
N VAL A 246 -19.13 -8.08 22.96
CA VAL A 246 -18.67 -8.47 21.61
C VAL A 246 -17.47 -9.42 21.70
N GLU A 247 -16.79 -9.49 22.84
CA GLU A 247 -15.59 -10.31 23.08
C GLU A 247 -14.39 -9.92 22.19
N SER A 248 -14.41 -8.71 21.64
CA SER A 248 -13.36 -8.14 20.79
C SER A 248 -13.37 -6.62 20.89
N GLU A 249 -12.23 -6.00 20.63
CA GLU A 249 -12.16 -4.57 20.36
C GLU A 249 -12.97 -4.24 19.10
N TYR A 250 -13.61 -3.07 19.09
CA TYR A 250 -14.40 -2.61 17.96
C TYR A 250 -14.48 -1.08 17.90
N ILE A 251 -14.72 -0.56 16.70
CA ILE A 251 -15.09 0.83 16.45
C ILE A 251 -16.30 0.81 15.50
N ILE A 252 -17.45 1.33 15.94
CA ILE A 252 -18.63 1.55 15.11
C ILE A 252 -18.64 3.02 14.70
N MET A 253 -18.70 3.25 13.39
CA MET A 253 -18.66 4.58 12.82
C MET A 253 -19.70 4.76 11.71
N GLU A 254 -20.08 6.00 11.44
CA GLU A 254 -20.91 6.34 10.29
C GLU A 254 -20.27 5.88 8.98
N LYS A 255 -21.09 5.41 8.03
CA LYS A 255 -20.63 5.09 6.67
C LYS A 255 -20.30 6.38 5.91
N ALA A 256 -19.04 6.54 5.52
CA ALA A 256 -18.64 7.61 4.61
C ALA A 256 -19.37 7.48 3.26
N LYS A 257 -20.01 8.55 2.81
CA LYS A 257 -20.74 8.59 1.54
C LYS A 257 -19.80 8.99 0.40
N GLY A 258 -19.89 8.28 -0.71
CA GLY A 258 -19.14 8.57 -1.94
C GLY A 258 -18.50 7.33 -2.54
N THR A 259 -17.69 7.54 -3.57
CA THR A 259 -16.87 6.52 -4.22
C THR A 259 -15.41 6.79 -3.88
N ALA A 260 -14.62 5.75 -3.65
CA ALA A 260 -13.20 5.91 -3.40
C ALA A 260 -12.54 6.58 -4.62
N LEU A 261 -11.73 7.61 -4.37
CA LEU A 261 -11.11 8.37 -5.46
C LEU A 261 -10.22 7.48 -6.33
N GLY A 262 -9.55 6.48 -5.74
CA GLY A 262 -8.74 5.49 -6.48
C GLY A 262 -9.51 4.75 -7.58
N ASP A 263 -10.80 4.43 -7.34
CA ASP A 263 -11.64 3.69 -8.30
C ASP A 263 -12.06 4.53 -9.51
N THR A 264 -11.99 5.85 -9.36
CA THR A 264 -12.48 6.80 -10.37
C THR A 264 -11.40 7.73 -10.89
N TRP A 265 -10.18 7.71 -10.34
CA TRP A 265 -9.13 8.70 -10.57
C TRP A 265 -8.82 8.96 -12.04
N TYR A 266 -8.85 7.93 -12.88
CA TYR A 266 -8.52 8.04 -14.31
C TYR A 266 -9.70 8.46 -15.21
N ARG A 267 -10.93 8.52 -14.68
CA ARG A 267 -12.13 8.94 -15.41
C ARG A 267 -12.30 10.47 -15.55
N PRO A 268 -12.11 11.29 -14.50
CA PRO A 268 -12.37 12.72 -14.59
C PRO A 268 -11.32 13.43 -15.44
N PRO A 269 -11.69 14.55 -16.10
CA PRO A 269 -10.76 15.36 -16.85
C PRO A 269 -9.78 16.09 -15.92
N SER A 270 -8.64 16.52 -16.44
CA SER A 270 -7.54 17.13 -15.67
C SER A 270 -7.96 18.31 -14.76
N PRO A 271 -8.85 19.24 -15.16
CA PRO A 271 -9.32 20.29 -14.25
C PRO A 271 -9.99 19.78 -12.97
N SER A 272 -10.68 18.64 -13.04
CA SER A 272 -11.29 17.99 -11.87
C SER A 272 -10.24 17.32 -11.00
N LYS A 273 -9.24 16.64 -11.61
CA LYS A 273 -8.08 16.09 -10.89
C LYS A 273 -7.34 17.18 -10.12
N HIS A 274 -7.11 18.34 -10.73
CA HIS A 274 -6.47 19.48 -10.09
C HIS A 274 -7.22 19.95 -8.83
N ARG A 275 -8.56 20.00 -8.85
CA ARG A 275 -9.34 20.35 -7.66
C ARG A 275 -9.17 19.33 -6.53
N PHE A 276 -9.11 18.04 -6.83
CA PHE A 276 -8.83 17.02 -5.81
C PHE A 276 -7.42 17.16 -5.24
N ILE A 277 -6.43 17.45 -6.10
CA ILE A 277 -5.05 17.72 -5.69
C ILE A 277 -4.98 18.93 -4.74
N GLU A 278 -5.68 20.02 -5.08
CA GLU A 278 -5.75 21.21 -4.23
C GLU A 278 -6.39 20.90 -2.86
N GLN A 279 -7.48 20.13 -2.83
CA GLN A 279 -8.12 19.72 -1.58
C GLN A 279 -7.20 18.87 -0.70
N VAL A 280 -6.43 17.96 -1.30
CA VAL A 280 -5.48 17.13 -0.56
C VAL A 280 -4.35 17.97 0.01
N ALA A 281 -3.74 18.85 -0.80
CA ALA A 281 -2.72 19.77 -0.33
C ALA A 281 -3.24 20.68 0.81
N GLU A 282 -4.52 21.10 0.74
CA GLU A 282 -5.17 21.84 1.82
C GLU A 282 -5.31 21.04 3.11
N MET A 283 -5.70 19.77 3.04
CA MET A 283 -5.79 18.92 4.24
C MET A 283 -4.40 18.69 4.86
N GLU A 284 -3.40 18.47 4.03
CA GLU A 284 -2.01 18.25 4.42
C GLU A 284 -1.37 19.48 5.06
N GLU A 285 -1.58 20.67 4.46
CA GLU A 285 -1.20 21.96 5.02
C GLU A 285 -1.76 22.13 6.44
N LYS A 286 -3.04 21.80 6.62
CA LYS A 286 -3.70 21.90 7.91
C LYS A 286 -3.14 20.92 8.92
N LEU A 287 -3.06 19.63 8.59
CA LEU A 287 -2.51 18.61 9.50
C LEU A 287 -1.08 18.91 9.93
N THR A 288 -0.33 19.65 9.10
CA THR A 288 1.06 20.03 9.37
C THR A 288 1.23 21.51 9.79
N ALA A 289 0.17 22.18 10.24
CA ALA A 289 0.23 23.58 10.64
C ALA A 289 0.92 23.79 12.00
N ALA A 290 0.71 22.91 12.97
CA ALA A 290 1.24 23.04 14.32
C ALA A 290 2.09 21.83 14.75
N PRO A 291 3.29 22.04 15.32
CA PRO A 291 4.09 20.96 15.85
C PRO A 291 3.48 20.41 17.13
N PHE A 292 3.53 19.10 17.25
CA PHE A 292 3.20 18.40 18.46
C PHE A 292 4.39 18.47 19.42
N PRO A 293 4.12 18.41 20.72
CA PRO A 293 5.20 18.39 21.69
C PRO A 293 5.99 17.08 21.64
N GLU A 294 5.36 15.95 21.38
CA GLU A 294 6.00 14.64 21.52
C GLU A 294 5.74 13.77 20.30
N HIS A 295 6.62 12.80 20.05
CA HIS A 295 6.45 11.80 19.02
C HIS A 295 5.53 10.67 19.51
N GLY A 296 4.91 9.95 18.57
CA GLY A 296 4.11 8.76 18.84
C GLY A 296 2.65 8.87 18.41
N CYS A 297 1.80 8.06 19.01
CA CYS A 297 0.39 7.99 18.71
C CYS A 297 -0.42 8.91 19.64
N ILE A 298 -1.58 9.41 19.18
CA ILE A 298 -2.49 10.21 20.00
C ILE A 298 -3.44 9.27 20.75
N TYR A 299 -3.62 9.50 22.05
CA TYR A 299 -4.52 8.75 22.94
C TYR A 299 -5.40 9.69 23.75
N TYR A 300 -6.52 9.20 24.28
CA TYR A 300 -7.13 9.86 25.44
C TYR A 300 -6.22 9.70 26.65
N THR A 301 -6.05 10.77 27.43
CA THR A 301 -5.19 10.74 28.63
C THR A 301 -5.60 9.64 29.61
N GLN A 302 -6.89 9.32 29.67
CA GLN A 302 -7.44 8.26 30.53
C GLN A 302 -7.14 6.82 30.06
N ASP A 303 -6.65 6.62 28.83
CA ASP A 303 -6.34 5.30 28.29
C ASP A 303 -4.87 4.92 28.51
N LEU A 304 -4.03 5.89 28.87
CA LEU A 304 -2.61 5.68 29.17
C LEU A 304 -2.41 5.23 30.63
N PRO A 305 -1.37 4.44 30.99
CA PRO A 305 -1.08 4.07 32.37
C PRO A 305 -0.79 5.30 33.26
N MET A 306 -0.99 5.18 34.57
CA MET A 306 -0.89 6.31 35.51
C MET A 306 0.48 7.00 35.45
N ASP A 307 1.56 6.24 35.25
CA ASP A 307 2.93 6.77 35.15
C ASP A 307 3.12 7.71 33.94
N TYR A 308 2.31 7.54 32.89
CA TYR A 308 2.26 8.44 31.73
C TYR A 308 1.32 9.64 31.94
N ARG A 309 0.45 9.60 32.96
CA ARG A 309 -0.49 10.70 33.30
C ARG A 309 0.10 11.73 34.27
N ILE A 310 1.21 11.42 34.94
CA ILE A 310 1.71 12.25 36.04
C ILE A 310 2.65 13.35 35.53
N LYS A 311 2.09 14.57 35.54
CA LYS A 311 2.72 15.90 35.67
C LYS A 311 3.77 16.29 34.61
N ASP A 312 3.39 17.28 33.80
CA ASP A 312 4.18 18.04 32.82
C ASP A 312 4.03 17.67 31.34
N GLN A 313 3.06 16.84 30.96
CA GLN A 313 2.74 16.71 29.54
C GLN A 313 2.18 18.05 28.98
N PRO A 314 2.84 18.63 27.96
CA PRO A 314 2.34 19.78 27.23
C PRO A 314 1.01 19.43 26.52
N SER A 315 0.09 20.38 26.49
CA SER A 315 -1.17 20.21 25.74
C SER A 315 -0.89 20.04 24.25
N LEU A 316 -1.64 19.17 23.60
CA LEU A 316 -1.61 19.07 22.14
C LEU A 316 -2.15 20.37 21.50
N PRO A 317 -1.74 20.71 20.27
CA PRO A 317 -2.26 21.89 19.57
C PRO A 317 -3.79 21.92 19.52
N GLY A 318 -4.40 22.96 20.10
CA GLY A 318 -5.87 23.09 20.15
C GLY A 318 -6.57 22.29 21.25
N ASP A 319 -5.87 21.39 21.96
CA ASP A 319 -6.44 20.64 23.09
C ASP A 319 -6.34 21.44 24.41
N HIS A 320 -7.20 22.44 24.55
CA HIS A 320 -7.24 23.30 25.73
C HIS A 320 -7.66 22.57 27.01
N LEU A 321 -8.34 21.43 26.88
CA LEU A 321 -8.86 20.65 28.01
C LEU A 321 -7.90 19.54 28.46
N LYS A 322 -6.76 19.35 27.78
CA LYS A 322 -5.84 18.24 28.01
C LYS A 322 -6.56 16.89 28.00
N LYS A 323 -7.47 16.73 27.04
CA LYS A 323 -8.23 15.48 26.82
C LYS A 323 -7.33 14.41 26.20
N PHE A 324 -6.33 14.84 25.44
CA PHE A 324 -5.46 14.00 24.64
C PHE A 324 -4.01 14.06 25.14
N ALA A 325 -3.30 12.98 24.88
CA ALA A 325 -1.89 12.84 25.16
C ALA A 325 -1.21 12.11 24.01
N SER A 326 0.07 12.40 23.78
CA SER A 326 0.92 11.63 22.89
C SER A 326 1.67 10.57 23.69
N ALA A 327 1.79 9.38 23.14
CA ALA A 327 2.62 8.31 23.69
C ALA A 327 3.16 7.44 22.57
N GLN A 328 4.40 6.95 22.72
CA GLN A 328 4.95 6.02 21.77
C GLN A 328 4.37 4.63 22.02
N LEU A 329 3.69 4.10 21.02
CA LEU A 329 3.31 2.70 21.01
C LEU A 329 4.43 1.91 20.36
N TYR A 330 4.91 0.88 21.06
CA TYR A 330 5.70 -0.14 20.40
C TYR A 330 4.75 -0.94 19.49
N THR A 331 4.64 -0.54 18.22
CA THR A 331 3.92 -1.30 17.21
C THR A 331 4.86 -2.07 16.30
N GLN A 332 4.39 -3.26 15.93
CA GLN A 332 4.95 -4.22 14.97
C GLN A 332 5.41 -3.62 13.62
N SER A 333 5.03 -2.37 13.32
CA SER A 333 5.41 -1.62 12.12
C SER A 333 6.85 -1.08 12.13
N SER A 334 7.58 -1.20 13.24
CA SER A 334 8.92 -0.60 13.41
C SER A 334 10.08 -1.61 13.33
N GLY A 335 9.81 -2.92 13.19
CA GLY A 335 10.83 -3.97 13.11
C GLY A 335 10.29 -5.29 12.55
N PRO A 336 11.12 -6.13 11.90
CA PRO A 336 10.64 -7.20 11.01
C PRO A 336 10.20 -8.52 11.69
N ARG A 337 10.03 -8.62 13.01
CA ARG A 337 9.81 -9.95 13.64
C ARG A 337 8.71 -9.99 14.70
N SER A 338 7.75 -10.89 14.45
CA SER A 338 6.56 -11.12 15.25
C SER A 338 6.87 -11.96 16.51
N THR A 339 6.73 -11.37 17.69
CA THR A 339 6.47 -12.11 18.94
C THR A 339 5.14 -11.63 19.53
N PRO A 340 4.11 -12.49 19.64
CA PRO A 340 2.87 -12.16 20.35
C PRO A 340 3.14 -11.95 21.84
N GLY A 341 2.69 -10.83 22.42
CA GLY A 341 2.61 -10.65 23.87
C GLY A 341 3.52 -9.59 24.51
N LEU A 342 4.26 -8.78 23.72
CA LEU A 342 4.98 -7.61 24.24
C LEU A 342 4.16 -6.33 24.02
N ASP A 343 3.05 -6.22 24.75
CA ASP A 343 2.24 -5.00 24.79
C ASP A 343 2.82 -4.04 25.85
N SER A 344 3.87 -3.30 25.52
CA SER A 344 4.39 -2.23 26.39
C SER A 344 4.34 -0.88 25.70
N LEU A 345 3.74 0.10 26.39
CA LEU A 345 4.07 1.51 26.18
C LEU A 345 5.46 1.73 26.78
N GLU A 346 6.37 2.32 26.01
CA GLU A 346 7.70 2.70 26.50
C GLU A 346 7.84 4.22 26.59
N ALA A 347 8.85 4.64 27.35
CA ALA A 347 9.01 5.99 27.87
C ALA A 347 8.99 7.07 26.76
N LEU A 348 8.38 8.21 27.12
CA LEU A 348 8.16 9.39 26.29
C LEU A 348 9.44 9.88 25.60
N VAL A 349 9.45 9.88 24.27
CA VAL A 349 10.52 10.48 23.48
C VAL A 349 10.32 11.98 23.41
N ARG A 350 11.30 12.71 23.92
CA ARG A 350 11.34 14.16 23.94
C ARG A 350 11.69 14.73 22.55
N HIS A 351 11.48 16.03 22.43
CA HIS A 351 11.26 16.84 21.23
C HIS A 351 12.22 16.71 20.02
N GLN A 352 13.38 16.04 20.13
CA GLN A 352 14.43 16.09 19.10
C GLN A 352 14.47 14.85 18.21
N LEU A 353 14.90 15.04 16.96
CA LEU A 353 15.09 13.94 15.99
C LEU A 353 16.12 12.91 16.49
N CYS A 354 17.13 13.34 17.25
CA CYS A 354 18.11 12.43 17.85
C CYS A 354 17.47 11.50 18.87
N ASP A 355 16.63 12.04 19.77
CA ASP A 355 15.90 11.26 20.75
C ASP A 355 14.98 10.24 20.06
N TYR A 356 14.32 10.65 18.97
CA TYR A 356 13.51 9.76 18.14
C TYR A 356 14.32 8.63 17.52
N ALA A 357 15.43 8.93 16.84
CA ALA A 357 16.29 7.93 16.23
C ALA A 357 16.90 6.98 17.29
N GLU A 358 17.44 7.51 18.38
CA GLU A 358 18.01 6.70 19.47
C GLU A 358 16.96 5.77 20.08
N SER A 359 15.73 6.23 20.28
CA SER A 359 14.66 5.40 20.84
C SER A 359 14.38 4.17 19.98
N MET A 360 14.44 4.28 18.65
CA MET A 360 14.27 3.13 17.76
C MET A 360 15.32 2.05 18.05
N GLY A 361 16.59 2.45 18.21
CA GLY A 361 17.67 1.52 18.52
C GLY A 361 17.59 0.96 19.94
N ILE A 362 17.22 1.78 20.93
CA ILE A 362 17.09 1.35 22.34
C ILE A 362 15.98 0.30 22.47
N ASN A 363 14.83 0.55 21.83
CA ASN A 363 13.67 -0.35 21.89
C ASN A 363 13.99 -1.66 21.17
N GLU A 364 14.60 -1.59 19.99
CA GLU A 364 15.03 -2.78 19.24
C GLU A 364 16.08 -3.59 20.03
N ARG A 365 17.01 -2.91 20.73
CA ARG A 365 17.98 -3.58 21.62
C ARG A 365 17.27 -4.30 22.76
N ALA A 366 16.34 -3.63 23.44
CA ALA A 366 15.59 -4.20 24.56
C ALA A 366 14.80 -5.44 24.14
N TRP A 367 14.19 -5.40 22.95
CA TRP A 367 13.53 -6.56 22.34
C TRP A 367 14.52 -7.67 22.01
N ALA A 368 15.62 -7.34 21.31
CA ALA A 368 16.60 -8.32 20.87
C ALA A 368 17.24 -9.08 22.05
N MET A 369 17.55 -8.37 23.15
CA MET A 369 18.10 -8.99 24.37
C MET A 369 17.14 -10.02 25.01
N GLN A 370 15.84 -9.85 24.85
CA GLN A 370 14.83 -10.71 25.48
C GLN A 370 14.29 -11.80 24.55
N HIS A 371 14.24 -11.54 23.24
CA HIS A 371 13.48 -12.34 22.29
C HIS A 371 14.25 -12.80 21.07
N ALA A 372 15.38 -12.18 20.72
CA ALA A 372 16.09 -12.58 19.51
C ALA A 372 16.62 -14.02 19.64
N GLN A 373 16.37 -14.82 18.60
CA GLN A 373 16.84 -16.20 18.50
C GLN A 373 17.70 -16.36 17.25
N PRO A 374 18.69 -17.27 17.27
CA PRO A 374 19.46 -17.58 16.08
C PRO A 374 18.56 -18.06 14.94
N HIS A 375 18.61 -17.38 13.80
CA HIS A 375 17.82 -17.73 12.62
C HIS A 375 18.71 -17.91 11.40
N MET A 376 18.15 -18.52 10.36
CA MET A 376 18.85 -18.66 9.09
C MET A 376 18.61 -17.42 8.24
N ASN A 377 19.67 -16.93 7.59
CA ASN A 377 19.61 -15.87 6.57
C ASN A 377 20.19 -16.45 5.27
N TYR A 378 19.32 -17.02 4.44
CA TYR A 378 19.75 -17.72 3.21
C TYR A 378 20.35 -16.80 2.15
N TYR A 379 20.16 -15.48 2.28
CA TYR A 379 20.87 -14.51 1.45
C TYR A 379 22.35 -14.38 1.83
N ARG A 380 22.72 -14.75 3.07
CA ARG A 380 24.08 -14.66 3.60
C ARG A 380 24.79 -16.02 3.72
N SER A 381 24.11 -17.05 4.23
CA SER A 381 24.68 -18.39 4.41
C SER A 381 23.61 -19.48 4.38
N ASN A 382 23.97 -20.66 3.88
CA ASN A 382 23.12 -21.85 3.87
C ASN A 382 23.27 -22.72 5.13
N VAL A 383 24.34 -22.51 5.89
CA VAL A 383 24.76 -23.37 7.00
C VAL A 383 24.84 -22.61 8.32
N ASP A 384 25.25 -21.34 8.27
CA ASP A 384 25.46 -20.53 9.46
C ASP A 384 24.21 -19.74 9.82
N ARG A 385 23.81 -19.84 11.07
CA ARG A 385 22.74 -19.02 11.62
C ARG A 385 23.30 -17.68 12.06
N GLU A 386 22.60 -16.61 11.71
CA GLU A 386 22.87 -15.30 12.29
C GLU A 386 22.54 -15.34 13.78
N ARG A 387 23.51 -14.95 14.59
CA ARG A 387 23.36 -15.01 16.03
C ARG A 387 22.78 -13.70 16.57
N PRO A 388 22.01 -13.74 17.67
CA PRO A 388 21.48 -12.53 18.31
C PRO A 388 22.55 -11.49 18.67
N ASP A 389 23.78 -11.91 19.00
CA ASP A 389 24.90 -11.01 19.30
C ASP A 389 25.37 -10.22 18.08
N GLU A 390 25.33 -10.78 16.87
CA GLU A 390 25.62 -10.03 15.63
C GLU A 390 24.57 -8.94 15.40
N TYR A 391 23.29 -9.26 15.68
CA TYR A 391 22.21 -8.29 15.57
C TYR A 391 22.32 -7.16 16.60
N LEU A 392 22.63 -7.51 17.85
CA LEU A 392 22.86 -6.55 18.93
C LEU A 392 24.06 -5.63 18.62
N ASP A 393 25.15 -6.17 18.07
CA ASP A 393 26.31 -5.37 17.67
C ASP A 393 25.96 -4.34 16.57
N LEU A 394 25.12 -4.72 15.61
CA LEU A 394 24.59 -3.78 14.61
C LEU A 394 23.73 -2.67 15.24
N ILE A 395 22.91 -3.01 16.24
CA ILE A 395 22.09 -2.02 16.98
C ILE A 395 22.98 -1.09 17.81
N GLU A 396 24.03 -1.59 18.45
CA GLU A 396 24.98 -0.73 19.18
C GLU A 396 25.72 0.22 18.22
N LYS A 397 26.15 -0.27 17.05
CA LYS A 397 26.71 0.57 15.98
C LYS A 397 25.70 1.63 15.49
N TYR A 398 24.43 1.26 15.35
CA TYR A 398 23.35 2.20 15.04
C TYR A 398 23.26 3.31 16.11
N LEU A 399 23.22 2.94 17.39
CA LEU A 399 23.12 3.89 18.51
C LEU A 399 24.31 4.85 18.60
N LEU A 400 25.49 4.43 18.16
CA LEU A 400 26.66 5.32 18.05
C LEU A 400 26.53 6.34 16.91
N VAL A 401 25.83 6.00 15.83
CA VAL A 401 25.76 6.81 14.60
C VAL A 401 24.50 7.67 14.52
N ALA A 402 23.37 7.16 15.03
CA ALA A 402 22.07 7.83 15.00
C ALA A 402 22.10 9.29 15.52
N PRO A 403 22.79 9.63 16.63
CA PRO A 403 22.83 11.00 17.13
C PRO A 403 23.51 11.96 16.16
N HIS A 404 24.51 11.47 15.41
CA HIS A 404 25.20 12.24 14.38
C HIS A 404 24.41 12.29 13.06
N LEU A 405 23.63 11.26 12.73
CA LEU A 405 22.70 11.28 11.58
C LEU A 405 21.55 12.27 11.80
N ALA A 406 21.06 12.35 13.02
CA ALA A 406 19.96 13.20 13.41
C ALA A 406 20.35 14.68 13.65
N GLN A 407 21.66 14.98 13.75
CA GLN A 407 22.16 16.36 13.83
C GLN A 407 21.79 17.14 12.57
N SER A 408 20.81 18.03 12.72
CA SER A 408 20.26 18.84 11.64
C SER A 408 20.95 20.20 11.58
N LYS A 409 21.20 20.71 10.37
CA LYS A 409 21.59 22.11 10.16
C LYS A 409 20.45 23.02 10.64
N PRO A 410 20.73 24.26 11.09
CA PRO A 410 19.68 25.20 11.54
C PRO A 410 18.54 25.37 10.53
N ASP A 411 18.86 25.29 9.23
CA ASP A 411 17.92 25.46 8.12
C ASP A 411 16.88 24.32 7.99
N THR A 412 17.11 23.16 8.61
CA THR A 412 16.17 22.03 8.62
C THR A 412 15.45 21.84 9.96
N ALA A 413 15.66 22.74 10.93
CA ALA A 413 15.06 22.67 12.26
C ALA A 413 13.52 22.66 12.26
N ASP A 414 12.90 23.26 11.24
CA ASP A 414 11.45 23.17 11.06
C ASP A 414 11.02 21.81 10.51
N LEU A 415 11.81 21.13 9.67
CA LEU A 415 11.42 19.85 9.05
C LEU A 415 11.40 18.69 10.04
N ILE A 416 12.13 18.82 11.14
CA ILE A 416 12.28 17.76 12.15
C ILE A 416 11.21 17.78 13.25
N LYS A 417 10.36 18.81 13.31
CA LYS A 417 9.35 18.90 14.37
C LYS A 417 8.33 17.76 14.25
N PRO A 418 7.82 17.20 15.37
CA PRO A 418 6.80 16.16 15.36
C PRO A 418 5.50 16.71 14.75
N MET A 419 5.02 16.10 13.68
CA MET A 419 3.78 16.50 13.01
C MET A 419 2.87 15.28 12.82
N LEU A 420 1.56 15.51 12.93
CA LEU A 420 0.57 14.51 12.57
C LEU A 420 0.51 14.37 11.04
N TRP A 421 0.66 13.15 10.53
CA TRP A 421 0.58 12.86 9.10
C TRP A 421 -0.08 11.50 8.84
N HIS A 422 -1.11 11.47 7.98
CA HIS A 422 -1.82 10.34 7.35
C HIS A 422 -2.13 9.02 8.12
N GLY A 423 -1.59 8.74 9.32
CA GLY A 423 -1.62 7.40 9.93
C GLY A 423 -1.70 7.36 11.45
N ALA A 424 -2.30 8.37 12.10
CA ALA A 424 -2.39 8.49 13.57
C ALA A 424 -1.03 8.52 14.31
N ILE A 425 0.06 8.70 13.56
CA ILE A 425 1.41 8.81 14.07
C ILE A 425 1.86 10.26 13.97
N VAL A 426 2.46 10.74 15.04
CA VAL A 426 3.15 12.01 15.19
C VAL A 426 4.65 11.70 15.14
N ALA A 427 5.29 12.09 14.05
CA ALA A 427 6.72 11.86 13.82
C ALA A 427 7.33 13.06 13.07
N PRO A 428 8.66 13.18 12.97
CA PRO A 428 9.30 14.23 12.20
C PRO A 428 8.75 14.28 10.77
N LEU A 429 8.34 15.46 10.30
CA LEU A 429 7.73 15.60 8.96
C LEU A 429 8.65 15.05 7.86
N ILE A 430 9.96 15.24 8.03
CA ILE A 430 10.98 14.71 7.14
C ILE A 430 10.95 13.19 7.01
N LEU A 431 10.42 12.42 7.97
CA LEU A 431 10.33 10.96 7.85
C LEU A 431 9.01 10.48 7.22
N GLN A 432 8.03 11.38 7.09
CA GLN A 432 6.65 11.04 6.74
C GLN A 432 6.20 11.64 5.40
N ALA A 433 6.75 12.81 5.03
CA ALA A 433 6.39 13.57 3.84
C ALA A 433 6.58 12.75 2.55
N LYS A 434 5.49 12.55 1.80
CA LYS A 434 5.50 11.77 0.56
C LYS A 434 4.49 12.38 -0.40
N ILE A 435 4.75 12.19 -1.69
CA ILE A 435 3.78 12.49 -2.74
C ILE A 435 2.65 11.45 -2.65
N PRO A 436 1.37 11.85 -2.59
CA PRO A 436 0.25 10.92 -2.54
C PRO A 436 0.27 9.95 -3.72
N ARG A 437 0.08 8.66 -3.45
CA ARG A 437 0.20 7.58 -4.45
C ARG A 437 -0.65 7.83 -5.70
N MET A 438 -1.83 8.44 -5.55
CA MET A 438 -2.74 8.73 -6.67
C MET A 438 -2.15 9.71 -7.71
N VAL A 439 -1.27 10.61 -7.31
CA VAL A 439 -0.62 11.60 -8.21
C VAL A 439 0.84 11.26 -8.47
N GLN A 440 1.37 10.24 -7.79
CA GLN A 440 2.75 9.84 -7.94
C GLN A 440 2.95 9.18 -9.31
N HIS A 441 3.74 9.84 -10.15
CA HIS A 441 4.25 9.24 -11.38
C HIS A 441 5.05 7.94 -11.07
N PRO A 442 4.87 6.85 -11.85
CA PRO A 442 5.49 5.56 -11.57
C PRO A 442 7.03 5.60 -11.64
N SER A 443 7.58 6.38 -12.56
CA SER A 443 9.03 6.59 -12.68
C SER A 443 9.46 7.87 -11.95
N ALA A 444 10.70 7.90 -11.48
CA ALA A 444 11.31 9.11 -10.92
C ALA A 444 11.33 10.23 -11.98
N LEU A 445 10.77 11.39 -11.63
CA LEU A 445 10.84 12.58 -12.47
C LEU A 445 12.13 13.37 -12.16
N PRO A 446 12.69 14.11 -13.14
CA PRO A 446 13.86 14.95 -12.92
C PRO A 446 13.69 15.89 -11.72
N PHE A 447 14.74 16.16 -10.96
CA PHE A 447 14.65 17.10 -9.85
C PHE A 447 14.43 18.54 -10.37
N GLY A 448 13.61 19.32 -9.65
CA GLY A 448 13.33 20.72 -9.97
C GLY A 448 12.12 20.93 -10.88
N TRP A 449 11.93 22.18 -11.32
CA TRP A 449 10.76 22.65 -12.07
C TRP A 449 10.82 22.35 -13.57
N VAL A 450 11.17 21.11 -13.91
CA VAL A 450 11.18 20.64 -15.30
C VAL A 450 9.77 20.19 -15.66
N MET A 451 9.16 20.91 -16.61
CA MET A 451 7.87 20.51 -17.15
C MET A 451 8.01 19.18 -17.88
N PRO A 452 7.12 18.21 -17.64
CA PRO A 452 7.10 16.98 -18.42
C PRO A 452 6.91 17.33 -19.90
N GLU A 453 7.53 16.55 -20.76
CA GLU A 453 7.32 16.58 -22.20
C GLU A 453 6.91 15.17 -22.66
N LYS A 454 6.24 15.09 -23.81
CA LYS A 454 6.00 13.80 -24.44
C LYS A 454 7.32 13.25 -25.02
N PRO A 455 7.45 11.93 -25.20
CA PRO A 455 8.64 11.35 -25.85
C PRO A 455 8.94 11.98 -27.21
N GLU A 456 10.20 12.14 -27.57
CA GLU A 456 10.61 12.74 -28.86
C GLU A 456 10.07 11.97 -30.07
N ASP A 457 9.88 10.65 -29.92
CA ASP A 457 9.36 9.75 -30.93
C ASP A 457 7.83 9.62 -30.93
N TYR A 458 7.12 10.43 -30.14
CA TYR A 458 5.66 10.34 -29.94
C TYR A 458 4.86 10.27 -31.24
N ASP A 459 5.18 11.10 -32.23
CA ASP A 459 4.45 11.11 -33.51
C ASP A 459 4.65 9.83 -34.33
N THR A 460 5.75 9.11 -34.07
CA THR A 460 6.11 7.86 -34.75
C THR A 460 5.65 6.61 -33.99
N LEU A 461 5.22 6.77 -32.74
CA LEU A 461 4.73 5.68 -31.92
C LEU A 461 3.43 5.06 -32.49
N PRO A 462 3.25 3.74 -32.36
CA PRO A 462 1.95 3.11 -32.54
C PRO A 462 0.87 3.78 -31.68
N GLU A 463 -0.38 3.75 -32.12
CA GLU A 463 -1.51 4.38 -31.42
C GLU A 463 -1.59 3.98 -29.94
N ILE A 464 -1.32 2.71 -29.68
CA ILE A 464 -1.23 2.10 -28.35
C ILE A 464 -0.09 2.72 -27.51
N ALA A 465 1.08 2.89 -28.10
CA ALA A 465 2.19 3.52 -27.39
C ALA A 465 1.94 5.03 -27.18
N ARG A 466 1.21 5.70 -28.07
CA ARG A 466 0.79 7.10 -27.90
C ARG A 466 -0.21 7.28 -26.76
N SER A 467 -1.25 6.45 -26.67
CA SER A 467 -2.22 6.53 -25.56
C SER A 467 -1.55 6.25 -24.20
N ARG A 468 -0.62 5.28 -24.14
CA ARG A 468 0.23 5.08 -22.94
C ARG A 468 1.08 6.32 -22.62
N ALA A 469 1.74 6.89 -23.62
CA ALA A 469 2.54 8.11 -23.45
C ALA A 469 1.69 9.28 -22.95
N ASP A 470 0.46 9.44 -23.43
CA ASP A 470 -0.48 10.47 -22.99
C ASP A 470 -0.89 10.30 -21.53
N LYS A 471 -1.19 9.08 -21.09
CA LYS A 471 -1.53 8.78 -19.69
C LYS A 471 -0.35 9.03 -18.75
N LEU A 472 0.85 8.61 -19.14
CA LEU A 472 2.08 8.87 -18.38
C LEU A 472 2.37 10.37 -18.30
N TYR A 473 2.19 11.08 -19.42
CA TYR A 473 2.31 12.53 -19.48
C TYR A 473 1.31 13.23 -18.55
N GLU A 474 0.03 12.82 -18.56
CA GLU A 474 -0.98 13.38 -17.64
C GLU A 474 -0.65 13.08 -16.16
N ASN A 475 -0.20 11.88 -15.84
CA ASN A 475 0.25 11.52 -14.50
C ASN A 475 1.45 12.37 -14.07
N ALA A 476 2.40 12.63 -14.97
CA ALA A 476 3.54 13.50 -14.72
C ALA A 476 3.09 14.95 -14.48
N LEU A 477 2.10 15.44 -15.22
CA LEU A 477 1.49 16.75 -14.97
C LEU A 477 0.80 16.81 -13.61
N CYS A 478 0.04 15.79 -13.22
CA CYS A 478 -0.60 15.72 -11.90
C CYS A 478 0.43 15.70 -10.76
N HIS A 479 1.50 14.92 -10.91
CA HIS A 479 2.63 14.88 -9.99
C HIS A 479 3.22 16.29 -9.81
N ARG A 480 3.58 16.95 -10.91
CA ARG A 480 4.15 18.31 -10.86
C ARG A 480 3.19 19.34 -10.30
N TYR A 481 1.92 19.23 -10.65
CA TYR A 481 0.91 20.14 -10.15
C TYR A 481 0.77 20.01 -8.62
N TYR A 482 0.78 18.79 -8.08
CA TYR A 482 0.83 18.57 -6.64
C TYR A 482 2.08 19.21 -6.01
N GLU A 483 3.27 19.02 -6.60
CA GLU A 483 4.51 19.64 -6.11
C GLU A 483 4.41 21.17 -6.09
N VAL A 484 3.91 21.80 -7.17
CA VAL A 484 3.74 23.26 -7.27
C VAL A 484 2.76 23.78 -6.20
N ILE A 485 1.60 23.14 -6.07
CA ILE A 485 0.58 23.55 -5.10
C ILE A 485 1.09 23.37 -3.68
N THR A 486 1.78 22.27 -3.40
CA THR A 486 2.38 21.99 -2.09
C THR A 486 3.48 22.99 -1.79
N ALA A 487 4.37 23.31 -2.73
CA ALA A 487 5.41 24.32 -2.54
C ALA A 487 4.83 25.72 -2.27
N LYS A 488 3.71 26.06 -2.92
CA LYS A 488 3.04 27.35 -2.74
C LYS A 488 2.32 27.45 -1.40
N ARG A 489 1.59 26.41 -1.00
CA ARG A 489 0.73 26.41 0.19
C ARG A 489 1.49 26.01 1.45
N ASN A 490 2.31 24.97 1.33
CA ASN A 490 3.08 24.40 2.42
C ASN A 490 4.55 24.20 2.01
N PRO A 491 5.34 25.30 1.92
CA PRO A 491 6.75 25.24 1.54
C PRO A 491 7.57 24.28 2.41
N ARG A 492 7.18 24.14 3.68
CA ARG A 492 7.81 23.22 4.64
C ARG A 492 7.58 21.76 4.26
N HIS A 493 6.35 21.39 3.90
CA HIS A 493 6.07 20.04 3.41
C HIS A 493 6.77 19.77 2.09
N TYR A 494 6.77 20.72 1.16
CA TYR A 494 7.53 20.58 -0.09
C TYR A 494 9.03 20.35 0.18
N ALA A 495 9.65 21.13 1.07
CA ALA A 495 11.04 20.94 1.46
C ALA A 495 11.29 19.54 2.08
N ALA A 496 10.36 19.03 2.89
CA ALA A 496 10.43 17.68 3.42
C ALA A 496 10.30 16.60 2.33
N ILE A 497 9.41 16.78 1.34
CA ILE A 497 9.29 15.89 0.17
C ILE A 497 10.58 15.92 -0.65
N SER A 498 11.11 17.10 -0.97
CA SER A 498 12.35 17.25 -1.74
C SER A 498 13.51 16.58 -1.02
N HIS A 499 13.60 16.78 0.30
CA HIS A 499 14.58 16.10 1.13
C HIS A 499 14.37 14.59 1.08
N ASN A 500 13.15 14.08 1.24
CA ASN A 500 12.86 12.65 1.13
C ASN A 500 13.15 12.05 -0.24
N ALA A 501 12.88 12.78 -1.32
CA ALA A 501 13.20 12.37 -2.68
C ALA A 501 14.72 12.30 -2.89
N THR A 502 15.47 13.24 -2.30
CA THR A 502 16.94 13.14 -2.25
C THR A 502 17.46 12.07 -1.29
N TRP A 503 16.61 11.59 -0.37
CA TRP A 503 16.90 10.54 0.60
C TRP A 503 16.39 9.16 0.18
N LYS A 504 15.73 9.05 -0.97
CA LYS A 504 15.51 7.75 -1.62
C LYS A 504 16.77 7.36 -2.37
N THR A 505 17.28 6.20 -2.00
CA THR A 505 18.39 5.46 -2.61
C THR A 505 19.59 6.36 -2.98
N PRO A 506 20.53 6.60 -2.04
CA PRO A 506 21.00 5.59 -1.10
C PRO A 506 20.78 5.89 0.39
N LEU A 507 20.22 7.01 0.84
CA LEU A 507 20.40 7.44 2.26
C LEU A 507 19.71 6.63 3.37
N ILE A 508 18.89 5.62 3.07
CA ILE A 508 18.77 4.44 3.95
C ILE A 508 19.83 3.43 3.48
N GLN A 509 21.10 3.79 3.68
CA GLN A 509 22.15 2.84 3.45
C GLN A 509 22.14 1.90 4.65
N PRO A 510 22.41 0.60 4.45
CA PRO A 510 22.88 -0.24 5.53
C PRO A 510 23.92 0.55 6.33
N ILE A 511 23.90 0.45 7.66
CA ILE A 511 24.82 1.18 8.57
C ILE A 511 26.29 1.07 8.08
N ARG A 512 26.61 -0.02 7.39
CA ARG A 512 27.86 -0.25 6.66
C ARG A 512 28.21 0.85 5.66
N ALA A 513 27.32 1.25 4.77
CA ALA A 513 27.66 2.23 3.75
C ALA A 513 27.60 3.69 4.24
N VAL A 514 26.99 3.94 5.42
CA VAL A 514 27.18 5.19 6.19
C VAL A 514 28.65 5.43 6.55
N THR A 515 29.44 4.38 6.80
CA THR A 515 30.87 4.53 7.10
C THR A 515 31.67 5.07 5.91
N ALA A 516 31.35 4.62 4.69
CA ALA A 516 31.99 5.08 3.46
C ALA A 516 31.64 6.54 3.14
N ALA A 517 30.39 6.93 3.40
CA ALA A 517 29.92 8.29 3.19
C ALA A 517 30.29 9.28 4.32
N TRP A 518 30.85 8.81 5.45
CA TRP A 518 31.06 9.64 6.64
C TRP A 518 31.96 10.84 6.40
N SER A 519 33.03 10.68 5.61
CA SER A 519 33.99 11.74 5.30
C SER A 519 33.39 12.91 4.52
N SER A 520 32.26 12.68 3.83
CA SER A 520 31.52 13.73 3.11
C SER A 520 30.67 14.61 4.03
N ARG A 521 30.57 14.28 5.33
CA ARG A 521 29.76 15.02 6.30
C ARG A 521 30.58 16.13 6.95
N GLU A 522 29.95 17.28 7.13
CA GLU A 522 30.51 18.45 7.82
C GLU A 522 30.44 18.31 9.37
N SER A 523 30.66 17.11 9.92
CA SER A 523 30.58 16.88 11.37
C SER A 523 31.89 17.21 12.11
N GLY A 524 33.04 17.16 11.41
CA GLY A 524 34.35 17.35 12.02
C GLY A 524 34.76 16.26 13.03
N VAL A 525 34.00 15.15 13.08
CA VAL A 525 34.23 14.01 13.99
C VAL A 525 34.47 12.76 13.15
N ASP A 526 35.47 11.96 13.55
CA ASP A 526 35.75 10.65 12.93
C ASP A 526 34.53 9.72 13.04
N CYS A 527 34.41 8.76 12.12
CA CYS A 527 33.30 7.81 12.16
C CYS A 527 33.38 6.97 13.44
N PRO A 528 32.33 6.94 14.28
CA PRO A 528 32.37 6.24 15.56
C PRO A 528 32.31 4.71 15.42
N ILE A 529 32.13 4.21 14.20
CA ILE A 529 31.99 2.79 13.89
C ILE A 529 32.93 2.41 12.74
N SER A 530 33.27 1.13 12.68
CA SER A 530 34.05 0.53 11.61
C SER A 530 33.56 -0.89 11.34
N PHE A 531 33.75 -1.35 10.12
CA PHE A 531 33.51 -2.73 9.71
C PHE A 531 34.79 -3.31 9.12
N THR A 532 35.05 -4.60 9.36
CA THR A 532 36.15 -5.31 8.72
C THR A 532 35.88 -5.52 7.23
N GLU A 533 36.92 -5.79 6.45
CA GLU A 533 36.76 -6.05 5.02
C GLU A 533 35.96 -7.33 4.76
N GLU A 534 36.06 -8.32 5.65
CA GLU A 534 35.25 -9.53 5.61
C GLU A 534 33.76 -9.23 5.88
N GLU A 535 33.45 -8.37 6.85
CA GLU A 535 32.07 -7.95 7.12
C GLU A 535 31.45 -7.20 5.94
N LYS A 536 32.23 -6.37 5.24
CA LYS A 536 31.79 -5.65 4.04
C LYS A 536 31.54 -6.62 2.89
N LYS A 537 32.49 -7.52 2.62
CA LYS A 537 32.35 -8.53 1.55
C LYS A 537 31.11 -9.40 1.75
N LEU A 538 30.89 -9.90 2.97
CA LEU A 538 29.69 -10.68 3.29
C LEU A 538 28.39 -9.89 3.13
N HIS A 539 28.43 -8.58 3.39
CA HIS A 539 27.29 -7.71 3.18
C HIS A 539 26.96 -7.55 1.70
N ASP A 540 27.98 -7.27 0.90
CA ASP A 540 27.82 -7.00 -0.52
C ASP A 540 27.30 -8.26 -1.22
N GLU A 541 27.82 -9.44 -0.86
CA GLU A 541 27.30 -10.75 -1.30
C GLU A 541 25.83 -10.95 -0.88
N GLU A 542 25.45 -10.59 0.36
CA GLU A 542 24.05 -10.68 0.81
C GLU A 542 23.12 -9.76 0.00
N MET A 543 23.57 -8.53 -0.28
CA MET A 543 22.80 -7.56 -1.06
C MET A 543 22.66 -7.99 -2.52
N GLU A 544 23.72 -8.47 -3.16
CA GLU A 544 23.66 -9.03 -4.52
C GLU A 544 22.65 -10.18 -4.62
N ASN A 545 22.62 -11.06 -3.62
CA ASN A 545 21.65 -12.16 -3.58
C ASN A 545 20.20 -11.67 -3.40
N ARG A 546 19.98 -10.63 -2.61
CA ARG A 546 18.65 -10.02 -2.43
C ARG A 546 18.19 -9.32 -3.70
N ASP A 547 19.05 -8.49 -4.29
CA ASP A 547 18.77 -7.75 -5.52
C ASP A 547 18.45 -8.69 -6.69
N TYR A 548 19.14 -9.84 -6.77
CA TYR A 548 18.83 -10.88 -7.76
C TYR A 548 17.40 -11.40 -7.62
N VAL A 549 16.97 -11.73 -6.40
CA VAL A 549 15.60 -12.23 -6.15
C VAL A 549 14.56 -11.13 -6.36
N GLU A 550 14.83 -9.91 -5.90
CA GLU A 550 13.93 -8.77 -6.07
C GLU A 550 13.70 -8.47 -7.55
N THR A 551 14.77 -8.36 -8.33
CA THR A 551 14.69 -8.13 -9.80
C THR A 551 13.89 -9.22 -10.49
N MET A 552 14.14 -10.50 -10.15
CA MET A 552 13.37 -11.62 -10.70
C MET A 552 11.88 -11.53 -10.37
N MET A 553 11.53 -11.12 -9.14
CA MET A 553 10.13 -10.97 -8.73
C MET A 553 9.46 -9.76 -9.36
N GLU A 554 10.19 -8.66 -9.57
CA GLU A 554 9.71 -7.50 -10.33
C GLU A 554 9.39 -7.89 -11.78
N GLU A 555 10.29 -8.62 -12.46
CA GLU A 555 10.06 -9.12 -13.81
C GLU A 555 8.82 -10.03 -13.88
N PHE A 556 8.62 -10.91 -12.89
CA PHE A 556 7.41 -11.74 -12.83
C PHE A 556 6.14 -10.93 -12.59
N GLN A 557 6.21 -9.87 -11.80
CA GLN A 557 5.08 -8.98 -11.56
C GLN A 557 4.73 -8.15 -12.80
N GLU A 558 5.72 -7.66 -13.54
CA GLU A 558 5.53 -6.92 -14.79
C GLU A 558 4.95 -7.79 -15.91
N ALA A 559 5.29 -9.09 -15.89
CA ALA A 559 4.76 -10.07 -16.83
C ALA A 559 3.45 -10.75 -16.36
N ASP A 560 2.85 -10.31 -15.25
CA ASP A 560 1.65 -10.90 -14.64
C ASP A 560 1.77 -12.42 -14.37
N ILE A 561 3.00 -12.90 -14.08
CA ILE A 561 3.30 -14.31 -13.82
C ILE A 561 3.09 -14.64 -12.34
N LEU A 562 3.69 -13.85 -11.45
CA LEU A 562 3.57 -14.00 -10.00
C LEU A 562 3.46 -12.63 -9.33
N PRO A 563 2.62 -12.51 -8.29
CA PRO A 563 2.53 -11.29 -7.52
C PRO A 563 3.77 -11.11 -6.65
N ILE A 564 4.35 -9.90 -6.66
CA ILE A 564 5.55 -9.58 -5.86
C ILE A 564 5.30 -9.71 -4.35
N ASP A 565 4.06 -9.45 -3.90
CA ASP A 565 3.68 -9.58 -2.49
C ASP A 565 3.32 -11.01 -2.07
N GLY A 566 3.40 -11.97 -3.01
CA GLY A 566 3.09 -13.38 -2.77
C GLY A 566 1.62 -13.65 -2.46
N THR A 567 0.71 -12.70 -2.71
CA THR A 567 -0.72 -12.85 -2.43
C THR A 567 -1.58 -12.86 -3.69
N THR A 568 -2.66 -13.64 -3.66
CA THR A 568 -3.58 -13.77 -4.79
C THR A 568 -5.04 -13.81 -4.33
N ASP A 569 -5.97 -13.55 -5.25
CA ASP A 569 -7.39 -13.74 -4.99
C ASP A 569 -7.71 -15.24 -4.78
N PRO A 570 -8.67 -15.60 -3.90
CA PRO A 570 -8.98 -17.00 -3.61
C PRO A 570 -9.35 -17.83 -4.85
N GLU A 571 -9.97 -17.22 -5.85
CA GLU A 571 -10.39 -17.86 -7.10
C GLU A 571 -9.20 -18.25 -7.98
N ASP A 572 -8.12 -17.46 -7.93
CA ASP A 572 -6.91 -17.67 -8.72
C ASP A 572 -5.84 -18.48 -7.96
N TYR A 573 -6.08 -18.81 -6.68
CA TYR A 573 -5.10 -19.45 -5.80
C TYR A 573 -4.52 -20.73 -6.37
N GLU A 574 -5.35 -21.68 -6.80
CA GLU A 574 -4.89 -22.97 -7.31
C GLU A 574 -4.04 -22.83 -8.58
N ILE A 575 -4.35 -21.82 -9.40
CA ILE A 575 -3.60 -21.53 -10.63
C ILE A 575 -2.26 -20.90 -10.26
N MET A 576 -2.27 -19.88 -9.41
CA MET A 576 -1.04 -19.19 -8.99
C MET A 576 -0.11 -20.08 -8.17
N GLN A 577 -0.65 -21.03 -7.38
CA GLN A 577 0.15 -22.04 -6.69
C GLN A 577 0.89 -22.94 -7.69
N LYS A 578 0.22 -23.36 -8.76
CA LYS A 578 0.85 -24.16 -9.84
C LYS A 578 1.87 -23.34 -10.61
N THR A 579 1.56 -22.08 -10.93
CA THR A 579 2.52 -21.17 -11.57
C THR A 579 3.76 -20.97 -10.70
N ASN A 580 3.58 -20.73 -9.40
CA ASN A 580 4.67 -20.60 -8.44
C ASN A 580 5.55 -21.85 -8.42
N TYR A 581 4.94 -23.04 -8.35
CA TYR A 581 5.68 -24.30 -8.43
C TYR A 581 6.47 -24.44 -9.74
N ILE A 582 5.86 -24.11 -10.89
CA ILE A 582 6.53 -24.20 -12.20
C ILE A 582 7.72 -23.24 -12.29
N GLN A 583 7.55 -21.98 -11.85
CA GLN A 583 8.65 -21.00 -11.89
C GLN A 583 9.77 -21.38 -10.91
N LYS A 584 9.40 -21.90 -9.74
CA LYS A 584 10.36 -22.45 -8.78
C LYS A 584 11.18 -23.58 -9.41
N GLU A 585 10.51 -24.57 -10.00
CA GLU A 585 11.21 -25.70 -10.65
C GLU A 585 12.10 -25.25 -11.82
N LYS A 586 11.68 -24.24 -12.59
CA LYS A 586 12.53 -23.65 -13.63
C LYS A 586 13.78 -23.02 -13.03
N LEU A 587 13.64 -22.23 -11.97
CA LEU A 587 14.79 -21.65 -11.28
C LEU A 587 15.74 -22.74 -10.77
N LEU A 588 15.19 -23.76 -10.09
CA LEU A 588 15.98 -24.90 -9.59
C LEU A 588 16.69 -25.68 -10.70
N SER A 589 16.14 -25.70 -11.91
CA SER A 589 16.76 -26.36 -13.08
C SER A 589 17.95 -25.59 -13.66
N LEU A 590 18.08 -24.30 -13.34
CA LEU A 590 19.23 -23.47 -13.74
C LEU A 590 20.44 -23.66 -12.82
N ALA A 591 20.27 -24.36 -11.69
CA ALA A 591 21.38 -24.65 -10.78
C ALA A 591 22.43 -25.54 -11.43
N GLU A 592 23.70 -25.12 -11.34
CA GLU A 592 24.86 -25.84 -11.87
C GLU A 592 25.26 -27.02 -10.98
N ASN A 593 24.90 -26.99 -9.71
CA ASN A 593 25.22 -28.01 -8.72
C ASN A 593 24.14 -28.11 -7.62
N GLU A 594 24.23 -29.15 -6.78
CA GLU A 594 23.23 -29.42 -5.74
C GLU A 594 23.23 -28.35 -4.64
N GLU A 595 24.39 -27.78 -4.30
CA GLU A 595 24.49 -26.72 -3.28
C GLU A 595 23.76 -25.44 -3.73
N GLN A 596 23.94 -25.05 -5.00
CA GLN A 596 23.23 -23.93 -5.60
C GLN A 596 21.73 -24.22 -5.72
N ARG A 597 21.34 -25.47 -6.03
CA ARG A 597 19.95 -25.88 -6.08
C ARG A 597 19.27 -25.76 -4.72
N GLU A 598 19.91 -26.26 -3.66
CA GLU A 598 19.41 -26.13 -2.29
C GLU A 598 19.30 -24.66 -1.86
N TRP A 599 20.29 -23.84 -2.21
CA TRP A 599 20.26 -22.40 -1.95
C TRP A 599 19.06 -21.73 -2.64
N MET A 600 18.88 -21.94 -3.95
CA MET A 600 17.75 -21.42 -4.73
C MET A 600 16.39 -21.84 -4.16
N ASP A 601 16.28 -23.07 -3.67
CA ASP A 601 15.05 -23.57 -3.01
C ASP A 601 14.71 -22.78 -1.74
N LYS A 602 15.74 -22.40 -0.97
CA LYS A 602 15.63 -21.70 0.31
C LYS A 602 15.40 -20.19 0.16
N ILE A 603 15.90 -19.56 -0.90
CA ILE A 603 15.69 -18.12 -1.18
C ILE A 603 14.41 -17.85 -1.96
N TRP A 604 13.74 -18.88 -2.48
CA TRP A 604 12.46 -18.72 -3.16
C TRP A 604 11.40 -18.15 -2.22
N PRO A 605 10.74 -17.04 -2.58
CA PRO A 605 9.79 -16.33 -1.71
C PRO A 605 8.48 -17.06 -1.41
#